data_AF-A0A2B6S7H6-F1
#
_entry.id   AF-A0A2B6S7H6-F1
#
_cell.length_a   1.000
_cell.length_b   1.000
_cell.length_c   1.000
_cell.angle_alpha   90.00
_cell.angle_beta   90.00
_cell.angle_gamma   90.00
#
_symmetry.space_group_name_H-M   'P 1'
#
loop_
_entity.id
_entity.type
_entity.pdbx_description
1 polymer ?
#
loop_
_entity_poly.entity_id
_entity_poly.type
_entity_poly.pdbx_seq_one_letter_code
_entity_poly.pdbx_strand_id
1 'polypeptide(L)'
;MKEFYHSKKKKIRGWKRHKRKIERWKQDVIDLDMNYIRENQRDYAKLWIHPFYSLVRTNPPNWYNRLLLSEMIDVYLNWHEKMTKENEDFFLKIWLYEPDFISSQIVVAYKDCLNLYDDTFDKHTITKTFPFHKYESLKNKLALFDWEAYINADQYLKEDLKENIELGFSTEDEINEIINTAYKTEKISLSYESDVLYKVNVGDVWVGTLKE
;
A
#
# COMPACT_ATOMS: atom_id res chain seq x y z
N MET A 1 -50.42 -16.86 1.56
CA MET A 1 -49.12 -16.15 1.64
C MET A 1 -48.03 -17.20 1.76
N LYS A 2 -47.08 -17.28 0.81
CA LYS A 2 -45.92 -18.18 0.91
C LYS A 2 -44.77 -17.38 1.54
N GLU A 3 -44.35 -17.77 2.74
CA GLU A 3 -43.16 -17.21 3.38
C GLU A 3 -41.91 -17.72 2.66
N PHE A 4 -41.11 -16.80 2.12
CA PHE A 4 -39.82 -17.12 1.52
C PHE A 4 -38.79 -17.31 2.63
N TYR A 5 -38.32 -18.54 2.80
CA TYR A 5 -37.22 -18.86 3.69
C TYR A 5 -35.90 -18.32 3.10
N HIS A 6 -35.39 -17.20 3.64
CA HIS A 6 -34.05 -16.71 3.33
C HIS A 6 -33.00 -17.46 4.17
N SER A 7 -32.26 -18.36 3.52
CA SER A 7 -31.09 -19.00 4.13
C SER A 7 -30.04 -17.95 4.54
N LYS A 8 -29.71 -17.90 5.84
CA LYS A 8 -28.65 -17.03 6.41
C LYS A 8 -27.22 -17.42 6.01
N LYS A 9 -27.01 -18.45 5.18
CA LYS A 9 -25.66 -18.83 4.70
C LYS A 9 -25.22 -17.89 3.56
N LYS A 10 -24.39 -16.88 3.87
CA LYS A 10 -23.76 -16.00 2.87
C LYS A 10 -23.07 -16.84 1.77
N LYS A 11 -23.34 -16.51 0.50
CA LYS A 11 -22.98 -17.31 -0.68
C LYS A 11 -21.47 -17.51 -0.85
N ILE A 12 -20.99 -18.74 -0.68
CA ILE A 12 -19.62 -19.21 -0.99
C ILE A 12 -19.16 -18.86 -2.43
N ARG A 13 -20.12 -18.68 -3.37
CA ARG A 13 -19.84 -18.37 -4.79
C ARG A 13 -19.17 -17.00 -4.99
N GLY A 14 -19.47 -16.00 -4.16
CA GLY A 14 -18.86 -14.66 -4.28
C GLY A 14 -17.36 -14.71 -4.00
N TRP A 15 -16.95 -15.40 -2.94
CA TRP A 15 -15.54 -15.51 -2.56
C TRP A 15 -14.69 -16.29 -3.56
N LYS A 16 -15.25 -17.30 -4.24
CA LYS A 16 -14.56 -17.96 -5.36
C LYS A 16 -14.21 -16.97 -6.48
N ARG A 17 -15.11 -16.02 -6.79
CA ARG A 17 -14.84 -14.97 -7.78
C ARG A 17 -13.72 -14.04 -7.32
N HIS A 18 -13.70 -13.65 -6.05
CA HIS A 18 -12.65 -12.79 -5.51
C HIS A 18 -11.28 -13.49 -5.52
N LYS A 19 -11.20 -14.77 -5.12
CA LYS A 19 -9.95 -15.54 -5.22
C LYS A 19 -9.38 -15.57 -6.64
N ARG A 20 -10.22 -15.81 -7.65
CA ARG A 20 -9.82 -15.74 -9.06
C ARG A 20 -9.32 -14.36 -9.50
N LYS A 21 -9.75 -13.27 -8.85
CA LYS A 21 -9.20 -11.94 -9.14
C LYS A 21 -7.78 -11.80 -8.61
N ILE A 22 -7.46 -12.41 -7.47
CA ILE A 22 -6.08 -12.48 -6.98
C ILE A 22 -5.22 -13.27 -7.97
N GLU A 23 -5.70 -14.44 -8.41
CA GLU A 23 -4.97 -15.28 -9.38
C GLU A 23 -4.69 -14.51 -10.68
N ARG A 24 -5.68 -13.77 -11.20
CA ARG A 24 -5.49 -12.92 -12.38
C ARG A 24 -4.49 -11.80 -12.14
N TRP A 25 -4.66 -11.06 -11.03
CA TRP A 25 -3.70 -10.02 -10.65
C TRP A 25 -2.28 -10.56 -10.61
N LYS A 26 -2.05 -11.72 -9.99
CA LYS A 26 -0.74 -12.38 -9.98
C LYS A 26 -0.28 -12.69 -11.40
N GLN A 27 -1.11 -13.31 -12.24
CA GLN A 27 -0.73 -13.62 -13.62
C GLN A 27 -0.31 -12.39 -14.40
N ASP A 28 -0.95 -11.24 -14.14
CA ASP A 28 -0.67 -9.99 -14.83
C ASP A 28 0.65 -9.35 -14.38
N VAL A 29 1.11 -9.59 -13.14
CA VAL A 29 2.29 -8.90 -12.55
C VAL A 29 3.46 -9.81 -12.18
N ILE A 30 3.28 -11.14 -12.18
CA ILE A 30 4.32 -12.09 -11.74
C ILE A 30 5.57 -11.98 -12.59
N ASP A 31 5.40 -11.77 -13.89
CA ASP A 31 6.50 -11.70 -14.86
C ASP A 31 6.95 -10.25 -15.01
N LEU A 32 7.98 -9.84 -14.25
CA LEU A 32 8.57 -8.50 -14.37
C LEU A 32 9.08 -8.24 -15.80
N ASP A 33 8.58 -7.21 -16.46
CA ASP A 33 9.04 -6.80 -17.79
C ASP A 33 10.40 -6.10 -17.70
N MET A 34 11.45 -6.86 -17.98
CA MET A 34 12.82 -6.35 -17.90
C MET A 34 13.13 -5.29 -18.96
N ASN A 35 12.42 -5.26 -20.10
CA ASN A 35 12.62 -4.20 -21.09
C ASN A 35 12.07 -2.88 -20.55
N TYR A 36 10.85 -2.92 -19.99
CA TYR A 36 10.25 -1.76 -19.33
C TYR A 36 11.11 -1.24 -18.17
N ILE A 37 11.64 -2.15 -17.34
CA ILE A 37 12.57 -1.80 -16.25
C ILE A 37 13.81 -1.13 -16.80
N ARG A 38 14.44 -1.66 -17.86
CA ARG A 38 15.65 -1.07 -18.41
C ARG A 38 15.47 0.34 -18.97
N GLU A 39 14.29 0.63 -19.49
CA GLU A 39 13.96 1.95 -20.02
C GLU A 39 13.56 2.95 -18.93
N ASN A 40 12.73 2.53 -17.97
CA ASN A 40 12.09 3.43 -17.00
C ASN A 40 12.79 3.43 -15.63
N GLN A 41 13.65 2.45 -15.39
CA GLN A 41 14.43 2.23 -14.17
C GLN A 41 13.63 1.98 -12.89
N ARG A 42 12.31 1.81 -13.00
CA ARG A 42 11.42 1.50 -11.90
C ARG A 42 10.13 0.86 -12.39
N ASP A 43 9.51 0.06 -11.55
CA ASP A 43 8.15 -0.44 -11.75
C ASP A 43 7.50 -0.75 -10.40
N TYR A 44 6.19 -0.96 -10.40
CA TYR A 44 5.43 -1.31 -9.22
C TYR A 44 4.23 -2.20 -9.54
N ALA A 45 3.90 -3.09 -8.62
CA ALA A 45 2.69 -3.89 -8.66
C ALA A 45 1.74 -3.48 -7.54
N LYS A 46 0.69 -2.72 -7.88
CA LYS A 46 -0.40 -2.34 -6.96
C LYS A 46 -1.54 -3.35 -6.96
N LEU A 47 -2.26 -3.46 -5.84
CA LEU A 47 -3.41 -4.36 -5.71
C LEU A 47 -4.71 -3.74 -6.29
N TRP A 48 -4.81 -3.61 -7.61
CA TRP A 48 -6.00 -3.06 -8.29
C TRP A 48 -7.19 -4.03 -8.35
N ILE A 49 -7.61 -4.56 -7.19
CA ILE A 49 -8.59 -5.64 -7.08
C ILE A 49 -9.94 -5.11 -6.61
N HIS A 50 -10.87 -4.90 -7.54
CA HIS A 50 -12.25 -4.53 -7.23
C HIS A 50 -12.97 -5.62 -6.42
N PRO A 51 -13.81 -5.31 -5.42
CA PRO A 51 -14.31 -3.98 -5.02
C PRO A 51 -13.45 -3.28 -3.98
N PHE A 52 -12.36 -3.88 -3.53
CA PHE A 52 -11.53 -3.32 -2.47
C PHE A 52 -10.81 -2.07 -2.98
N TYR A 53 -10.33 -2.11 -4.22
CA TYR A 53 -9.84 -0.96 -4.96
C TYR A 53 -10.97 -0.36 -5.81
N SER A 54 -11.82 0.45 -5.19
CA SER A 54 -12.88 1.22 -5.84
C SER A 54 -12.88 2.67 -5.33
N LEU A 55 -13.69 3.55 -5.93
CA LEU A 55 -13.81 4.95 -5.48
C LEU A 55 -14.09 5.04 -3.97
N VAL A 56 -14.97 4.17 -3.47
CA VAL A 56 -15.18 3.98 -2.04
C VAL A 56 -14.37 2.78 -1.59
N ARG A 57 -13.24 3.03 -0.95
CA ARG A 57 -12.35 1.96 -0.49
C ARG A 57 -13.03 1.16 0.60
N THR A 58 -12.93 -0.16 0.47
CA THR A 58 -13.44 -1.10 1.48
C THR A 58 -12.31 -2.02 1.86
N ASN A 59 -12.06 -2.14 3.16
CA ASN A 59 -11.01 -3.03 3.64
C ASN A 59 -11.42 -4.50 3.43
N PRO A 60 -10.58 -5.29 2.74
CA PRO A 60 -10.79 -6.73 2.65
C PRO A 60 -10.69 -7.38 4.05
N PRO A 61 -11.42 -8.49 4.28
CA PRO A 61 -11.32 -9.20 5.55
C PRO A 61 -9.92 -9.81 5.72
N ASN A 62 -9.42 -9.91 6.95
CA ASN A 62 -8.03 -10.35 7.24
C ASN A 62 -7.62 -11.66 6.55
N TRP A 63 -8.53 -12.64 6.41
CA TRP A 63 -8.21 -13.89 5.71
C TRP A 63 -7.95 -13.68 4.21
N TYR A 64 -8.54 -12.66 3.60
CA TYR A 64 -8.30 -12.27 2.22
C TYR A 64 -6.98 -11.53 2.08
N ASN A 65 -6.64 -10.66 3.04
CA ASN A 65 -5.31 -10.01 3.12
C ASN A 65 -4.20 -11.05 3.20
N ARG A 66 -4.40 -12.13 3.97
CA ARG A 66 -3.47 -13.27 3.99
C ARG A 66 -3.30 -13.93 2.63
N LEU A 67 -4.36 -14.08 1.83
CA LEU A 67 -4.22 -14.63 0.47
C LEU A 67 -3.45 -13.67 -0.43
N LEU A 68 -3.81 -12.39 -0.41
CA LEU A 68 -3.12 -11.34 -1.18
C LEU A 68 -1.64 -11.31 -0.83
N LEU A 69 -1.30 -11.27 0.47
CA LEU A 69 0.08 -11.25 0.94
C LEU A 69 0.88 -12.46 0.48
N SER A 70 0.27 -13.66 0.49
CA SER A 70 0.92 -14.86 -0.02
C SER A 70 1.31 -14.70 -1.49
N GLU A 71 0.39 -14.20 -2.32
CA GLU A 71 0.66 -14.01 -3.75
C GLU A 71 1.63 -12.83 -3.99
N MET A 72 1.59 -11.78 -3.17
CA MET A 72 2.56 -10.68 -3.22
C MET A 72 3.98 -11.16 -2.93
N ILE A 73 4.16 -12.04 -1.93
CA ILE A 73 5.48 -12.61 -1.63
C ILE A 73 5.97 -13.44 -2.83
N ASP A 74 5.10 -14.22 -3.46
CA ASP A 74 5.49 -14.99 -4.64
C ASP A 74 5.91 -14.09 -5.82
N VAL A 75 5.19 -12.98 -6.04
CA VAL A 75 5.56 -11.96 -7.05
C VAL A 75 6.90 -11.33 -6.72
N TYR A 76 7.08 -10.89 -5.47
CA TYR A 76 8.32 -10.31 -5.00
C TYR A 76 9.51 -11.25 -5.24
N LEU A 77 9.39 -12.53 -4.86
CA LEU A 77 10.49 -13.48 -4.99
C LEU A 77 10.84 -13.75 -6.46
N ASN A 78 9.84 -13.76 -7.36
CA ASN A 78 10.11 -13.85 -8.79
C ASN A 78 10.84 -12.61 -9.33
N TRP A 79 10.37 -11.42 -8.95
CA TRP A 79 11.01 -10.16 -9.33
C TRP A 79 12.45 -10.09 -8.82
N HIS A 80 12.68 -10.50 -7.57
CA HIS A 80 14.01 -10.59 -6.99
C HIS A 80 14.93 -11.50 -7.82
N GLU A 81 14.49 -12.71 -8.14
CA GLU A 81 15.28 -13.65 -8.94
C GLU A 81 15.67 -13.07 -10.32
N LYS A 82 14.77 -12.29 -10.94
CA LYS A 82 15.04 -11.61 -12.20
C LYS A 82 16.03 -10.46 -12.03
N MET A 83 15.83 -9.60 -11.04
CA MET A 83 16.70 -8.46 -10.79
C MET A 83 18.12 -8.89 -10.40
N THR A 84 18.28 -9.97 -9.63
CA THR A 84 19.61 -10.52 -9.30
C THR A 84 20.39 -10.93 -10.56
N LYS A 85 19.72 -11.31 -11.66
CA LYS A 85 20.37 -11.67 -12.92
C LYS A 85 20.91 -10.47 -13.71
N GLU A 86 20.46 -9.24 -13.41
CA GLU A 86 21.00 -8.03 -14.05
C GLU A 86 22.40 -7.66 -13.52
N ASN A 87 22.84 -8.25 -12.40
CA ASN A 87 24.15 -8.00 -11.79
C ASN A 87 24.42 -6.50 -11.53
N GLU A 88 23.40 -5.80 -11.06
CA GLU A 88 23.42 -4.41 -10.64
C GLU A 88 22.68 -4.26 -9.32
N ASP A 89 23.00 -3.22 -8.55
CA ASP A 89 22.28 -2.91 -7.32
C ASP A 89 20.85 -2.46 -7.63
N PHE A 90 19.89 -2.96 -6.86
CA PHE A 90 18.49 -2.63 -7.02
C PHE A 90 17.79 -2.46 -5.67
N PHE A 91 16.81 -1.58 -5.67
CA PHE A 91 15.82 -1.46 -4.62
C PHE A 91 14.65 -2.36 -4.98
N LEU A 92 14.31 -3.33 -4.13
CA LEU A 92 13.08 -4.12 -4.26
C LEU A 92 12.48 -4.29 -2.87
N LYS A 93 11.27 -3.77 -2.66
CA LYS A 93 10.60 -3.82 -1.35
C LYS A 93 9.11 -4.13 -1.48
N ILE A 94 8.55 -4.75 -0.45
CA ILE A 94 7.11 -4.88 -0.26
C ILE A 94 6.65 -3.77 0.68
N TRP A 95 5.64 -3.00 0.29
CA TRP A 95 4.97 -2.04 1.18
C TRP A 95 3.61 -2.59 1.57
N LEU A 96 3.42 -2.87 2.86
CA LEU A 96 2.16 -3.38 3.42
C LEU A 96 1.48 -2.31 4.28
N TYR A 97 0.36 -1.81 3.81
CA TYR A 97 -0.41 -0.76 4.48
C TYR A 97 -1.39 -1.37 5.48
N GLU A 98 -1.45 -0.81 6.69
CA GLU A 98 -2.45 -1.13 7.69
C GLU A 98 -3.06 0.16 8.27
N PRO A 99 -4.40 0.31 8.33
CA PRO A 99 -5.40 -0.70 8.01
C PRO A 99 -5.73 -0.85 6.50
N ASP A 100 -5.27 0.07 5.64
CA ASP A 100 -5.62 0.11 4.21
C ASP A 100 -4.84 -0.89 3.34
N PHE A 101 -5.03 -2.19 3.60
CA PHE A 101 -4.24 -3.26 2.98
C PHE A 101 -4.25 -3.23 1.45
N ILE A 102 -5.32 -2.73 0.81
CA ILE A 102 -5.41 -2.69 -0.65
C ILE A 102 -4.47 -1.63 -1.29
N SER A 103 -3.95 -0.69 -0.51
CA SER A 103 -2.86 0.20 -0.93
C SER A 103 -1.50 -0.48 -1.02
N SER A 104 -1.38 -1.69 -0.50
CA SER A 104 -0.12 -2.44 -0.52
C SER A 104 0.37 -2.68 -1.93
N GLN A 105 1.69 -2.67 -2.08
CA GLN A 105 2.35 -2.76 -3.37
C GLN A 105 3.74 -3.37 -3.25
N ILE A 106 4.25 -3.85 -4.38
CA ILE A 106 5.64 -4.25 -4.56
C ILE A 106 6.26 -3.17 -5.43
N VAL A 107 7.44 -2.69 -5.06
CA VAL A 107 8.14 -1.63 -5.79
C VAL A 107 9.55 -2.07 -6.11
N VAL A 108 9.98 -1.80 -7.34
CA VAL A 108 11.34 -2.04 -7.79
C VAL A 108 11.89 -0.76 -8.41
N ALA A 109 13.14 -0.44 -8.11
CA ALA A 109 13.89 0.61 -8.78
C ALA A 109 15.36 0.22 -8.87
N TYR A 110 16.06 0.73 -9.88
CA TYR A 110 17.50 0.51 -10.03
C TYR A 110 18.16 1.68 -10.77
N LYS A 111 19.49 1.68 -10.87
CA LYS A 111 20.27 2.76 -11.50
C LYS A 111 19.93 4.14 -10.93
N ASP A 112 19.56 5.11 -11.78
CA ASP A 112 19.34 6.49 -11.38
C ASP A 112 18.11 6.64 -10.46
N CYS A 113 17.22 5.63 -10.44
CA CYS A 113 16.07 5.58 -9.54
C CYS A 113 16.32 4.82 -8.23
N LEU A 114 17.54 4.36 -7.94
CA LEU A 114 17.83 3.50 -6.77
C LEU A 114 17.35 4.11 -5.44
N ASN A 115 17.61 5.41 -5.25
CA ASN A 115 17.28 6.13 -4.02
C ASN A 115 15.94 6.87 -4.09
N LEU A 116 15.14 6.64 -5.15
CA LEU A 116 13.88 7.35 -5.37
C LEU A 116 12.91 7.22 -4.20
N TYR A 117 12.97 6.09 -3.49
CA TYR A 117 12.01 5.73 -2.46
C TYR A 117 12.49 5.94 -1.01
N ASP A 118 13.72 6.38 -0.80
CA ASP A 118 14.34 6.44 0.54
C ASP A 118 13.56 7.32 1.52
N ASP A 119 13.01 8.43 1.04
CA ASP A 119 12.27 9.40 1.84
C ASP A 119 10.75 9.33 1.62
N THR A 120 10.23 8.20 1.12
CA THR A 120 8.79 8.05 0.82
C THR A 120 7.92 8.15 2.08
N PHE A 121 8.40 7.64 3.21
CA PHE A 121 7.62 7.57 4.44
C PHE A 121 8.36 8.16 5.64
N ASP A 122 7.62 8.86 6.50
CA ASP A 122 8.15 9.32 7.78
C ASP A 122 8.32 8.11 8.73
N LYS A 123 9.46 8.05 9.43
CA LYS A 123 9.72 7.03 10.46
C LYS A 123 8.88 7.29 11.71
N HIS A 124 8.49 6.21 12.39
CA HIS A 124 7.97 6.34 13.75
C HIS A 124 9.08 6.77 14.73
N THR A 125 8.70 7.57 15.72
CA THR A 125 9.55 7.89 16.87
C THR A 125 9.71 6.71 17.84
N ILE A 126 8.79 5.73 17.77
CA ILE A 126 8.76 4.53 18.59
C ILE A 126 9.02 3.33 17.69
N THR A 127 9.93 2.44 18.11
CA THR A 127 10.16 1.17 17.43
C THR A 127 8.92 0.28 17.53
N LYS A 128 8.41 -0.14 16.37
CA LYS A 128 7.30 -1.11 16.29
C LYS A 128 7.83 -2.44 15.75
N THR A 129 7.21 -3.53 16.19
CA THR A 129 7.51 -4.89 15.72
C THR A 129 6.46 -5.36 14.73
N PHE A 130 6.90 -6.02 13.66
CA PHE A 130 5.98 -6.51 12.64
C PHE A 130 4.94 -7.48 13.24
N PRO A 131 3.63 -7.31 12.93
CA PRO A 131 2.56 -8.05 13.59
C PRO A 131 2.40 -9.48 13.03
N PHE A 132 3.41 -10.34 13.19
CA PHE A 132 3.41 -11.73 12.68
C PHE A 132 2.16 -12.53 13.06
N HIS A 133 1.58 -12.27 14.24
CA HIS A 133 0.37 -12.92 14.74
C HIS A 133 -0.86 -12.72 13.80
N LYS A 134 -0.93 -11.65 13.01
CA LYS A 134 -2.02 -11.43 12.03
C LYS A 134 -1.92 -12.39 10.85
N TYR A 135 -0.69 -12.83 10.54
CA TYR A 135 -0.32 -13.58 9.35
C TYR A 135 0.32 -14.94 9.70
N GLU A 136 -0.12 -15.59 10.78
CA GLU A 136 0.51 -16.82 11.30
C GLU A 136 0.70 -17.90 10.23
N SER A 137 -0.26 -18.05 9.31
CA SER A 137 -0.18 -19.02 8.20
C SER A 137 0.95 -18.74 7.19
N LEU A 138 1.51 -17.53 7.21
CA LEU A 138 2.59 -17.07 6.34
C LEU A 138 3.89 -16.79 7.09
N LYS A 139 3.95 -17.09 8.39
CA LYS A 139 5.08 -16.73 9.26
C LYS A 139 6.43 -17.12 8.69
N ASN A 140 6.55 -18.33 8.13
CA ASN A 140 7.81 -18.80 7.53
C ASN A 140 8.21 -17.97 6.30
N LYS A 141 7.25 -17.63 5.42
CA LYS A 141 7.51 -16.76 4.26
C LYS A 141 7.87 -15.34 4.70
N LEU A 142 7.19 -14.82 5.71
CA LEU A 142 7.41 -13.46 6.22
C LEU A 142 8.72 -13.32 7.00
N ALA A 143 9.20 -14.40 7.61
CA ALA A 143 10.47 -14.43 8.33
C ALA A 143 11.69 -14.29 7.40
N LEU A 144 11.51 -14.50 6.09
CA LEU A 144 12.53 -14.23 5.07
C LEU A 144 12.83 -12.74 4.90
N PHE A 145 11.97 -11.87 5.43
CA PHE A 145 12.09 -10.43 5.28
C PHE A 145 12.46 -9.77 6.61
N ASP A 146 13.22 -8.69 6.51
CA ASP A 146 13.31 -7.66 7.53
C ASP A 146 12.22 -6.63 7.30
N TRP A 147 11.48 -6.33 8.37
CA TRP A 147 10.30 -5.46 8.33
C TRP A 147 10.54 -4.21 9.16
N GLU A 148 10.39 -3.06 8.53
CA GLU A 148 10.49 -1.76 9.18
C GLU A 148 9.13 -1.05 9.17
N ALA A 149 8.81 -0.38 10.27
CA ALA A 149 7.56 0.35 10.44
C ALA A 149 7.72 1.83 10.09
N TYR A 150 6.83 2.32 9.25
CA TYR A 150 6.72 3.73 8.87
C TYR A 150 5.30 4.24 9.05
N ILE A 151 5.13 5.56 9.09
CA ILE A 151 3.82 6.20 9.18
C ILE A 151 3.17 6.20 7.81
N ASN A 152 1.94 5.67 7.71
CA ASN A 152 1.05 5.96 6.59
C ASN A 152 0.41 7.33 6.82
N ALA A 153 0.72 8.31 5.96
CA ALA A 153 0.28 9.68 6.14
C ALA A 153 -0.57 10.15 4.97
N ASP A 154 -1.76 10.67 5.30
CA ASP A 154 -2.48 11.54 4.37
C ASP A 154 -1.87 12.93 4.43
N GLN A 155 -1.79 13.57 3.27
CA GLN A 155 -1.13 14.85 3.07
C GLN A 155 -2.14 15.87 2.59
N TYR A 156 -2.23 16.99 3.30
CA TYR A 156 -3.18 18.06 3.00
C TYR A 156 -2.43 19.38 2.87
N LEU A 157 -2.53 20.00 1.70
CA LEU A 157 -2.08 21.37 1.49
C LEU A 157 -3.09 22.34 2.06
N LYS A 158 -2.61 23.40 2.71
CA LYS A 158 -3.47 24.40 3.29
C LYS A 158 -4.34 25.07 2.24
N GLU A 159 -3.81 25.29 1.03
CA GLU A 159 -4.59 25.92 -0.03
C GLU A 159 -5.71 25.01 -0.54
N ASP A 160 -5.44 23.71 -0.77
CA ASP A 160 -6.45 22.71 -1.14
C ASP A 160 -7.56 22.62 -0.09
N LEU A 161 -7.20 22.69 1.20
CA LEU A 161 -8.16 22.70 2.30
C LEU A 161 -9.08 23.92 2.22
N LYS A 162 -8.56 25.12 1.94
CA LYS A 162 -9.41 26.32 1.76
C LYS A 162 -10.34 26.18 0.56
N GLU A 163 -9.81 25.72 -0.58
CA GLU A 163 -10.61 25.51 -1.80
C GLU A 163 -11.76 24.54 -1.54
N ASN A 164 -11.53 23.47 -0.78
CA ASN A 164 -12.57 22.52 -0.39
C ASN A 164 -13.70 23.16 0.43
N ILE A 165 -13.42 24.13 1.30
CA ILE A 165 -14.47 24.89 2.00
C ILE A 165 -15.24 25.77 1.01
N GLU A 166 -14.54 26.51 0.15
CA GLU A 166 -15.15 27.43 -0.82
C GLU A 166 -16.07 26.71 -1.81
N LEU A 167 -15.68 25.51 -2.24
CA LEU A 167 -16.46 24.66 -3.13
C LEU A 167 -17.54 23.83 -2.40
N GLY A 168 -17.59 23.89 -1.07
CA GLY A 168 -18.56 23.16 -0.25
C GLY A 168 -18.31 21.64 -0.20
N PHE A 169 -17.08 21.19 -0.46
CA PHE A 169 -16.66 19.79 -0.32
C PHE A 169 -16.32 19.41 1.13
N SER A 170 -16.04 20.40 1.98
CA SER A 170 -15.71 20.19 3.39
C SER A 170 -16.22 21.34 4.26
N THR A 171 -16.46 21.06 5.53
CA THR A 171 -16.83 22.03 6.54
C THR A 171 -15.59 22.56 7.26
N GLU A 172 -15.71 23.75 7.88
CA GLU A 172 -14.62 24.30 8.71
C GLU A 172 -14.25 23.34 9.87
N ASP A 173 -15.23 22.66 10.46
CA ASP A 173 -15.01 21.70 11.55
C ASP A 173 -14.18 20.50 11.10
N GLU A 174 -14.47 19.92 9.93
CA GLU A 174 -13.71 18.80 9.35
C GLU A 174 -12.25 19.20 9.08
N ILE A 175 -12.02 20.41 8.57
CA ILE A 175 -10.67 20.91 8.29
C ILE A 175 -9.92 21.22 9.58
N ASN A 176 -10.58 21.79 10.58
CA ASN A 176 -9.99 21.99 11.89
C ASN A 176 -9.60 20.65 12.53
N GLU A 177 -10.38 19.59 12.34
CA GLU A 177 -10.00 18.24 12.79
C GLU A 177 -8.72 17.76 12.09
N ILE A 178 -8.61 17.90 10.76
CA ILE A 178 -7.39 17.57 10.00
C ILE A 178 -6.17 18.32 10.56
N ILE A 179 -6.28 19.63 10.75
CA ILE A 179 -5.18 20.47 11.23
C ILE A 179 -4.77 20.06 12.65
N ASN A 180 -5.74 19.82 13.55
CA ASN A 180 -5.48 19.47 14.94
C ASN A 180 -4.94 18.04 15.12
N THR A 181 -5.27 17.13 14.20
CA THR A 181 -4.81 15.73 14.22
C THR A 181 -3.50 15.50 13.46
N ALA A 182 -3.02 16.50 12.71
CA ALA A 182 -1.75 16.43 12.02
C ALA A 182 -0.59 16.19 13.00
N TYR A 183 0.19 15.14 12.78
CA TYR A 183 1.37 14.84 13.60
C TYR A 183 2.59 15.66 13.16
N LYS A 184 2.55 16.21 11.95
CA LYS A 184 3.62 17.03 11.37
C LYS A 184 3.02 18.15 10.55
N THR A 185 3.62 19.33 10.67
CA THR A 185 3.28 20.50 9.85
C THR A 185 4.58 21.08 9.29
N GLU A 186 4.64 21.24 7.98
CA GLU A 186 5.85 21.68 7.27
C GLU A 186 5.52 22.86 6.35
N LYS A 187 6.44 23.82 6.26
CA LYS A 187 6.38 24.83 5.21
C LYS A 187 7.09 24.29 3.99
N ILE A 188 6.39 24.24 2.86
CA ILE A 188 6.94 23.77 1.60
C ILE A 188 7.05 24.93 0.61
N SER A 189 8.07 24.90 -0.25
CA SER A 189 8.17 25.83 -1.37
C SER A 189 7.58 25.17 -2.61
N LEU A 190 6.50 25.73 -3.12
CA LEU A 190 6.01 25.45 -4.46
C LEU A 190 6.73 26.37 -5.45
N SER A 191 6.58 26.10 -6.75
CA SER A 191 7.36 26.77 -7.81
C SER A 191 7.22 28.30 -7.85
N TYR A 192 6.16 28.86 -7.27
CA TYR A 192 5.90 30.31 -7.25
C TYR A 192 5.52 30.87 -5.88
N GLU A 193 5.18 30.03 -4.90
CA GLU A 193 4.70 30.43 -3.58
C GLU A 193 5.08 29.40 -2.50
N SER A 194 5.03 29.77 -1.23
CA SER A 194 5.17 28.83 -0.11
C SER A 194 3.81 28.42 0.42
N ASP A 195 3.63 27.12 0.70
CA ASP A 195 2.42 26.61 1.33
C ASP A 195 2.74 25.83 2.62
N VAL A 196 1.71 25.45 3.36
CA VAL A 196 1.78 24.61 4.56
C VAL A 196 1.22 23.24 4.24
N LEU A 197 2.04 22.23 4.47
CA LEU A 197 1.68 20.82 4.37
C LEU A 197 1.36 20.26 5.76
N TYR A 198 0.15 19.76 5.93
CA TYR A 198 -0.27 19.00 7.10
C TYR A 198 -0.19 17.50 6.81
N LYS A 199 0.48 16.74 7.66
CA LYS A 199 0.53 15.27 7.58
C LYS A 199 -0.28 14.65 8.71
N VAL A 200 -1.30 13.87 8.35
CA VAL A 200 -2.19 13.18 9.29
C VAL A 200 -1.88 11.69 9.26
N ASN A 201 -1.67 11.09 10.44
CA ASN A 201 -1.38 9.67 10.55
C ASN A 201 -2.68 8.88 10.37
N VAL A 202 -2.75 8.08 9.31
CA VAL A 202 -3.90 7.23 8.99
C VAL A 202 -3.60 5.74 9.15
N GLY A 203 -2.40 5.39 9.63
CA GLY A 203 -1.99 4.03 9.90
C GLY A 203 -0.49 3.81 9.80
N ASP A 204 -0.12 2.56 9.56
CA ASP A 204 1.26 2.11 9.44
C ASP A 204 1.52 1.56 8.03
N VAL A 205 2.73 1.76 7.52
CA VAL A 205 3.26 1.05 6.35
C VAL A 205 4.43 0.20 6.81
N TRP A 206 4.33 -1.11 6.61
CA TRP A 206 5.42 -2.03 6.85
C TRP A 206 6.20 -2.24 5.56
N VAL A 207 7.47 -1.84 5.57
CA VAL A 207 8.38 -1.98 4.44
C VAL A 207 9.22 -3.24 4.66
N GLY A 208 9.00 -4.23 3.81
CA GLY A 208 9.69 -5.52 3.84
C GLY A 208 10.81 -5.57 2.81
N THR A 209 12.01 -5.93 3.28
CA THR A 209 13.19 -6.19 2.44
C THR A 209 13.64 -7.63 2.66
N LEU A 210 13.99 -8.36 1.60
CA LEU A 210 14.48 -9.73 1.74
C LEU A 210 15.81 -9.73 2.51
N LYS A 211 15.98 -10.68 3.43
CA LYS A 211 17.25 -10.92 4.12
C LYS A 211 18.27 -11.48 3.15
N GLU A 212 19.49 -10.98 3.23
CA GLU A 212 20.68 -11.56 2.58
C GLU A 212 21.10 -12.89 3.21
#